data_AF-R9KJD2-F1
#
_entry.id   AF-R9KJD2-F1
#
_cell.length_a   1.000
_cell.length_b   1.000
_cell.length_c   1.000
_cell.angle_alpha   90.00
_cell.angle_beta   90.00
_cell.angle_gamma   90.00
#
_symmetry.space_group_name_H-M   'P 1'
#
loop_
_entity.id
_entity.type
_entity.pdbx_description
1 polymer ?
#
loop_
_entity_poly.entity_id
_entity_poly.type
_entity_poly.pdbx_seq_one_letter_code
_entity_poly.pdbx_strand_id
1 'polypeptide(L)'
;MEKNVIDKFVMERKTIFDKTRKKRFELTFQIQGEKEQKKILVIGLNPASTDIKVLDTTTTFILNNLLPMGYTTITICNLYADLCKKLKPSEIANNRENRAYLRDVLKRKFDTILIGFGNTFTGNKFVSEEKRYLKELLKDYKDCSMDLVDEAGKYARLRATHPLMAGRYYPGQWKLRPYQFEEVKKEAKEEAPGGTDKNGENQEHQPVVPAKAD
;
A
#
# COMPACT_ATOMS: atom_id res chain seq x y z
N MET A 1 44.16 -15.26 -28.02
CA MET A 1 43.29 -15.75 -26.91
C MET A 1 42.31 -14.65 -26.59
N GLU A 2 41.06 -14.74 -27.05
CA GLU A 2 39.99 -13.92 -26.48
C GLU A 2 39.50 -14.64 -25.23
N LYS A 3 39.87 -14.11 -24.05
CA LYS A 3 39.55 -14.72 -22.74
C LYS A 3 38.34 -14.09 -22.05
N ASN A 4 37.62 -13.17 -22.71
CA ASN A 4 36.56 -12.38 -22.09
C ASN A 4 35.23 -12.59 -22.81
N VAL A 5 34.16 -12.69 -22.03
CA VAL A 5 32.78 -12.72 -22.51
C VAL A 5 32.14 -11.36 -22.20
N ILE A 6 31.40 -10.81 -23.16
CA ILE A 6 30.61 -9.60 -22.97
C ILE A 6 29.18 -10.02 -22.62
N ASP A 7 28.74 -9.70 -21.41
CA ASP A 7 27.34 -9.78 -21.01
C ASP A 7 26.73 -8.37 -21.07
N LYS A 8 25.57 -8.22 -21.73
CA LYS A 8 24.93 -6.92 -21.96
C LYS A 8 23.42 -7.05 -21.97
N PHE A 9 22.75 -6.07 -21.40
CA PHE A 9 21.32 -5.83 -21.58
C PHE A 9 21.06 -4.34 -21.75
N VAL A 10 19.90 -4.00 -22.31
CA VAL A 10 19.41 -2.61 -22.40
C VAL A 10 18.18 -2.52 -21.52
N MET A 11 18.17 -1.53 -20.63
CA MET A 11 17.02 -1.26 -19.77
C MET A 11 16.50 0.15 -20.03
N GLU A 12 15.25 0.22 -20.49
CA GLU A 12 14.53 1.48 -20.59
C GLU A 12 14.03 1.89 -19.21
N ARG A 13 14.20 3.17 -18.88
CA ARG A 13 13.64 3.78 -17.67
C ARG A 13 12.68 4.90 -18.08
N LYS A 14 11.42 4.79 -17.66
CA LYS A 14 10.36 5.75 -17.94
C LYS A 14 9.73 6.24 -16.64
N THR A 15 9.36 7.52 -16.59
CA THR A 15 8.68 8.10 -15.43
C THR A 15 7.53 8.97 -15.87
N ILE A 16 6.47 9.01 -15.07
CA ILE A 16 5.31 9.88 -15.31
C ILE A 16 5.22 10.88 -14.17
N PHE A 17 5.41 12.16 -14.51
CA PHE A 17 5.24 13.28 -13.59
C PHE A 17 3.94 14.02 -13.89
N ASP A 18 3.46 14.79 -12.91
CA ASP A 18 2.53 15.87 -13.21
C ASP A 18 3.24 17.01 -13.98
N LYS A 19 2.46 17.92 -14.56
CA LYS A 19 3.02 19.05 -15.33
C LYS A 19 3.95 19.93 -14.51
N THR A 20 3.75 20.04 -13.20
CA THR A 20 4.58 20.87 -12.31
C THR A 20 5.82 20.14 -11.79
N ARG A 21 5.97 18.84 -12.09
CA ARG A 21 7.03 17.95 -11.60
C ARG A 21 7.14 17.92 -10.07
N LYS A 22 6.02 18.15 -9.37
CA LYS A 22 5.90 18.01 -7.91
C LYS A 22 5.40 16.63 -7.51
N LYS A 23 4.78 15.90 -8.44
CA LYS A 23 4.28 14.55 -8.26
C LYS A 23 4.90 13.61 -9.28
N ARG A 24 5.28 12.42 -8.85
CA ARG A 24 5.71 11.29 -9.68
C ARG A 24 4.74 10.13 -9.48
N PHE A 25 3.90 9.89 -10.46
CA PHE A 25 2.88 8.84 -10.42
C PHE A 25 3.47 7.46 -10.67
N GLU A 26 4.46 7.36 -11.54
CA GLU A 26 5.00 6.08 -11.99
C GLU A 26 6.50 6.20 -12.28
N LEU A 27 7.23 5.15 -11.93
CA LEU A 27 8.59 4.90 -12.41
C LEU A 27 8.66 3.44 -12.90
N THR A 28 9.00 3.24 -14.16
CA THR A 28 9.05 1.92 -14.80
C THR A 28 10.45 1.65 -15.35
N PHE A 29 10.93 0.43 -15.11
CA PHE A 29 12.13 -0.15 -15.69
C PHE A 29 11.74 -1.35 -16.53
N GLN A 30 12.24 -1.43 -17.77
CA GLN A 30 11.92 -2.51 -18.68
C GLN A 30 13.18 -2.97 -19.42
N ILE A 31 13.52 -4.25 -19.29
CA ILE A 31 14.56 -4.88 -20.11
C ILE A 31 14.05 -5.00 -21.54
N GLN A 32 14.85 -4.52 -22.49
CA GLN A 32 14.56 -4.55 -23.91
C GLN A 32 15.12 -5.83 -24.54
N GLY A 33 14.38 -6.41 -25.49
CA GLY A 33 14.81 -7.61 -26.23
C GLY A 33 14.47 -8.94 -25.57
N GLU A 34 13.84 -8.94 -24.39
CA GLU A 34 13.35 -10.16 -23.73
C GLU A 34 12.08 -10.70 -24.41
N LYS A 35 12.08 -12.00 -24.72
CA LYS A 35 10.91 -12.66 -25.35
C LYS A 35 9.75 -12.80 -24.38
N GLU A 36 10.05 -13.12 -23.12
CA GLU A 36 9.06 -13.26 -22.05
C GLU A 36 9.13 -12.07 -21.11
N GLN A 37 8.00 -11.38 -20.96
CA GLN A 37 7.90 -10.26 -20.04
C GLN A 37 7.21 -10.68 -18.75
N LYS A 38 7.95 -10.68 -17.64
CA LYS A 38 7.41 -10.87 -16.30
C LYS A 38 7.33 -9.51 -15.61
N LYS A 39 6.11 -9.06 -15.32
CA LYS A 39 5.77 -7.70 -14.88
C LYS A 39 5.43 -7.69 -13.40
N ILE A 40 6.06 -6.78 -12.66
CA ILE A 40 5.76 -6.52 -11.26
C ILE A 40 5.42 -5.05 -11.02
N LEU A 41 4.33 -4.81 -10.30
CA LEU A 41 3.96 -3.51 -9.74
C LEU A 41 4.38 -3.45 -8.28
N VAL A 42 5.28 -2.54 -7.92
CA VAL A 42 5.69 -2.28 -6.54
C VAL A 42 4.94 -1.05 -6.02
N ILE A 43 4.19 -1.25 -4.93
CA ILE A 43 3.44 -0.18 -4.27
C ILE A 43 4.14 0.23 -2.99
N GLY A 44 4.97 1.27 -3.08
CA GLY A 44 5.68 1.89 -1.95
C GLY A 44 4.91 3.04 -1.31
N LEU A 45 5.59 3.80 -0.46
CA LEU A 45 4.96 4.89 0.29
C LEU A 45 4.90 6.22 -0.49
N ASN A 46 6.05 6.77 -0.87
CA ASN A 46 6.18 8.01 -1.64
C ASN A 46 7.51 8.03 -2.43
N PRO A 47 7.59 8.78 -3.54
CA PRO A 47 8.83 8.90 -4.30
C PRO A 47 9.82 9.87 -3.62
N ALA A 48 11.11 9.54 -3.68
CA ALA A 48 12.18 10.38 -3.13
C ALA A 48 12.96 11.16 -4.20
N SER A 49 13.25 10.55 -5.36
CA SER A 49 14.03 11.21 -6.44
C SER A 49 13.17 12.06 -7.37
N THR A 50 13.58 13.31 -7.59
CA THR A 50 12.97 14.27 -8.52
C THR A 50 13.47 14.15 -9.97
N ASP A 51 14.64 13.53 -10.16
CA ASP A 51 15.25 13.29 -11.47
C ASP A 51 15.21 11.80 -11.83
N ILE A 52 14.81 11.50 -13.08
CA ILE A 52 14.81 10.15 -13.65
C ILE A 52 16.24 9.60 -13.83
N LYS A 53 17.28 10.43 -13.81
CA LYS A 53 18.66 9.96 -13.91
C LYS A 53 19.19 9.43 -12.58
N VAL A 54 18.58 9.83 -11.46
CA VAL A 54 19.02 9.46 -10.11
C VAL A 54 18.23 8.26 -9.60
N LEU A 55 18.94 7.24 -9.10
CA LEU A 55 18.34 6.13 -8.37
C LEU A 55 18.43 6.42 -6.86
N ASP A 56 17.30 6.40 -6.17
CA ASP A 56 17.30 6.37 -4.71
C ASP A 56 17.61 4.96 -4.19
N THR A 57 18.05 4.87 -2.93
CA THR A 57 18.43 3.60 -2.29
C THR A 57 17.32 2.55 -2.35
N THR A 58 16.06 2.95 -2.18
CA THR A 58 14.91 2.03 -2.26
C THR A 58 14.82 1.42 -3.65
N THR A 59 14.93 2.24 -4.69
CA THR A 59 14.88 1.81 -6.09
C THR A 59 16.05 0.88 -6.44
N THR A 60 17.26 1.18 -5.95
CA THR A 60 18.41 0.28 -6.12
C THR A 60 18.16 -1.10 -5.47
N PHE A 61 17.61 -1.13 -4.25
CA PHE A 61 17.26 -2.40 -3.61
C PHE A 61 16.19 -3.18 -4.38
N ILE A 62 15.18 -2.49 -4.91
CA ILE A 62 14.16 -3.10 -5.77
C ILE A 62 14.81 -3.78 -6.97
N LEU A 63 15.66 -3.07 -7.72
CA LEU A 63 16.30 -3.62 -8.92
C LEU A 63 17.21 -4.80 -8.60
N ASN A 64 18.09 -4.66 -7.60
CA ASN A 64 19.06 -5.71 -7.24
C ASN A 64 18.41 -7.01 -6.73
N ASN A 65 17.14 -6.99 -6.32
CA ASN A 65 16.44 -8.19 -5.85
C ASN A 65 15.42 -8.70 -6.89
N LEU A 66 14.69 -7.82 -7.56
CA LEU A 66 13.63 -8.25 -8.49
C LEU A 66 14.16 -8.68 -9.86
N LEU A 67 15.28 -8.09 -10.34
CA LEU A 67 15.89 -8.53 -11.60
C LEU A 67 16.38 -9.99 -11.50
N PRO A 68 17.12 -10.41 -10.46
CA PRO A 68 17.49 -11.83 -10.28
C PRO A 68 16.29 -12.78 -10.10
N MET A 69 15.13 -12.28 -9.65
CA MET A 69 13.88 -13.06 -9.58
C MET A 69 13.18 -13.22 -10.94
N GLY A 70 13.80 -12.74 -12.02
CA GLY A 70 13.33 -12.85 -13.40
C GLY A 70 12.26 -11.82 -13.77
N TYR A 71 12.05 -10.76 -12.99
CA TYR A 71 11.15 -9.68 -13.39
C TYR A 71 11.85 -8.78 -14.41
N THR A 72 11.33 -8.77 -15.63
CA THR A 72 11.89 -8.00 -16.75
C THR A 72 11.23 -6.62 -16.91
N THR A 73 10.05 -6.41 -16.30
CA THR A 73 9.40 -5.10 -16.19
C THR A 73 9.02 -4.82 -14.74
N ILE A 74 9.60 -3.76 -14.17
CA ILE A 74 9.38 -3.33 -12.79
C ILE A 74 8.75 -1.93 -12.81
N THR A 75 7.49 -1.83 -12.43
CA THR A 75 6.76 -0.57 -12.29
C THR A 75 6.62 -0.22 -10.82
N ILE A 76 6.92 1.02 -10.43
CA ILE A 76 6.75 1.53 -9.07
C ILE A 76 5.68 2.61 -9.09
N CYS A 77 4.60 2.39 -8.33
CA CYS A 77 3.51 3.36 -8.14
C CYS A 77 3.18 3.46 -6.65
N ASN A 78 3.50 4.60 -6.05
CA ASN A 78 3.45 4.77 -4.59
C ASN A 78 2.05 5.18 -4.09
N LEU A 79 1.78 4.98 -2.80
CA LEU A 79 0.56 5.48 -2.14
C LEU A 79 0.39 6.99 -2.28
N TYR A 80 1.50 7.74 -2.26
CA TYR A 80 1.53 9.16 -2.55
C TYR A 80 2.43 9.43 -3.75
N ALA A 81 2.01 10.33 -4.64
CA ALA A 81 2.82 10.75 -5.77
C ALA A 81 3.77 11.92 -5.41
N ASP A 82 3.51 12.62 -4.32
CA ASP A 82 4.25 13.83 -3.92
C ASP A 82 5.74 13.57 -3.71
N LEU A 83 6.56 14.31 -4.45
CA LEU A 83 8.02 14.28 -4.36
C LEU A 83 8.45 15.05 -3.12
N CYS A 84 8.82 14.31 -2.07
CA CYS A 84 9.23 14.90 -0.81
C CYS A 84 10.33 14.06 -0.15
N LYS A 85 11.29 14.74 0.49
CA LYS A 85 12.32 14.06 1.30
C LYS A 85 11.72 13.39 2.53
N LYS A 86 10.68 14.01 3.10
CA LYS A 86 9.92 13.50 4.23
C LYS A 86 8.44 13.69 3.95
N LEU A 87 7.70 12.59 3.91
CA LEU A 87 6.25 12.61 3.73
C LEU A 87 5.58 13.27 4.94
N LYS A 88 4.70 14.23 4.67
CA LYS A 88 3.83 14.87 5.65
C LYS A 88 2.37 14.71 5.20
N PRO A 89 1.70 13.60 5.57
CA PRO A 89 0.38 13.26 5.01
C PRO A 89 -0.69 14.33 5.21
N SER A 90 -0.64 15.08 6.31
CA SER A 90 -1.60 16.15 6.62
C SER A 90 -1.46 17.40 5.75
N GLU A 91 -0.31 17.60 5.10
CA GLU A 91 -0.06 18.75 4.21
C GLU A 91 -0.47 18.43 2.75
N ILE A 92 -0.87 17.19 2.45
CA ILE A 92 -1.29 16.78 1.11
C ILE A 92 -2.79 17.08 0.95
N ALA A 93 -3.10 18.12 0.18
CA ALA A 93 -4.45 18.65 0.04
C ALA A 93 -5.50 17.60 -0.40
N ASN A 94 -5.16 16.74 -1.37
CA ASN A 94 -5.90 15.50 -1.65
C ASN A 94 -5.04 14.53 -2.49
N ASN A 95 -5.28 13.23 -2.33
CA ASN A 95 -4.59 12.17 -3.08
C ASN A 95 -5.44 11.56 -4.22
N ARG A 96 -6.56 12.19 -4.59
CA ARG A 96 -7.56 11.61 -5.53
C ARG A 96 -6.98 11.35 -6.91
N GLU A 97 -6.13 12.25 -7.38
CA GLU A 97 -5.43 12.12 -8.67
C GLU A 97 -4.52 10.88 -8.68
N ASN A 98 -3.73 10.66 -7.61
CA ASN A 98 -2.88 9.48 -7.50
C ASN A 98 -3.72 8.20 -7.40
N ARG A 99 -4.81 8.22 -6.63
CA ARG A 99 -5.76 7.08 -6.56
C ARG A 99 -6.37 6.74 -7.93
N ALA A 100 -6.72 7.75 -8.73
CA ALA A 100 -7.21 7.54 -10.09
C ALA A 100 -6.13 6.93 -10.99
N TYR A 101 -4.92 7.47 -10.94
CA TYR A 101 -3.79 6.95 -11.70
C TYR A 101 -3.47 5.49 -11.34
N LEU A 102 -3.43 5.16 -10.04
CA LEU A 102 -3.15 3.81 -9.57
C LEU A 102 -4.19 2.80 -10.07
N ARG A 103 -5.47 3.18 -10.11
CA ARG A 103 -6.53 2.35 -10.74
C ARG A 103 -6.25 2.07 -12.20
N ASP A 104 -5.78 3.07 -12.95
CA ASP A 104 -5.46 2.89 -14.37
C ASP A 104 -4.19 2.07 -14.59
N VAL A 105 -3.20 2.16 -13.70
CA VAL A 105 -2.03 1.28 -13.71
C VAL A 105 -2.46 -0.17 -13.50
N LEU A 106 -3.29 -0.47 -12.51
CA LEU A 106 -3.73 -1.84 -12.20
C LEU A 106 -4.45 -2.53 -13.37
N LYS A 107 -5.13 -1.78 -14.24
CA LYS A 107 -5.76 -2.31 -15.46
C LYS A 107 -4.75 -2.87 -16.47
N ARG A 108 -3.46 -2.51 -16.38
CA ARG A 108 -2.41 -2.93 -17.33
C ARG A 108 -1.97 -4.39 -17.18
N LYS A 109 -2.51 -5.11 -16.18
CA LYS A 109 -2.22 -6.51 -15.81
C LYS A 109 -0.76 -6.73 -15.42
N PHE A 110 -0.54 -7.26 -14.23
CA PHE A 110 0.78 -7.61 -13.70
C PHE A 110 0.76 -9.06 -13.23
N ASP A 111 1.89 -9.76 -13.41
CA ASP A 111 2.09 -11.09 -12.85
C ASP A 111 2.21 -11.03 -11.32
N THR A 112 2.63 -9.89 -10.79
CA THR A 112 2.76 -9.67 -9.36
C THR A 112 2.51 -8.21 -8.98
N ILE A 113 1.77 -8.01 -7.91
CA ILE A 113 1.61 -6.72 -7.23
C ILE A 113 2.27 -6.85 -5.86
N LEU A 114 3.44 -6.23 -5.70
CA LEU A 114 4.16 -6.20 -4.44
C LEU A 114 3.68 -5.03 -3.58
N ILE A 115 3.04 -5.34 -2.47
CA ILE A 115 2.59 -4.36 -1.48
C ILE A 115 3.75 -4.10 -0.51
N GLY A 116 4.41 -2.96 -0.69
CA GLY A 116 5.65 -2.59 -0.01
C GLY A 116 5.59 -1.22 0.67
N PHE A 117 4.41 -0.74 1.07
CA PHE A 117 4.26 0.59 1.66
C PHE A 117 4.78 0.70 3.10
N GLY A 118 5.12 -0.42 3.76
CA GLY A 118 5.69 -0.46 5.10
C GLY A 118 4.73 -0.20 6.25
N ASN A 119 5.26 -0.35 7.46
CA ASN A 119 4.52 -0.12 8.71
C ASN A 119 4.87 1.22 9.36
N THR A 120 5.48 2.15 8.60
CA THR A 120 5.59 3.54 9.04
C THR A 120 4.21 4.19 9.07
N PHE A 121 4.10 5.26 9.86
CA PHE A 121 2.85 6.02 10.06
C PHE A 121 1.70 5.21 10.69
N THR A 122 2.02 4.21 11.53
CA THR A 122 1.00 3.53 12.36
C THR A 122 0.21 4.55 13.18
N GLY A 123 -1.11 4.48 13.11
CA GLY A 123 -2.02 5.42 13.78
C GLY A 123 -2.28 6.73 13.03
N ASN A 124 -1.58 7.02 11.93
CA ASN A 124 -1.86 8.23 11.15
C ASN A 124 -3.12 8.06 10.29
N LYS A 125 -4.15 8.86 10.54
CA LYS A 125 -5.45 8.79 9.84
C LYS A 125 -5.33 8.85 8.31
N PHE A 126 -4.52 9.79 7.78
CA PHE A 126 -4.39 9.99 6.33
C PHE A 126 -3.75 8.78 5.65
N VAL A 127 -2.66 8.26 6.22
CA VAL A 127 -1.96 7.08 5.67
C VAL A 127 -2.81 5.82 5.82
N SER A 128 -3.50 5.66 6.96
CA SER A 128 -4.44 4.55 7.16
C SER A 128 -5.57 4.57 6.12
N GLU A 129 -6.07 5.75 5.74
CA GLU A 129 -7.09 5.87 4.70
C GLU A 129 -6.56 5.43 3.33
N GLU A 130 -5.35 5.86 2.93
CA GLU A 130 -4.74 5.43 1.66
C GLU A 130 -4.45 3.92 1.63
N LYS A 131 -3.93 3.36 2.73
CA LYS A 131 -3.70 1.91 2.84
C LYS A 131 -5.02 1.13 2.77
N ARG A 132 -6.09 1.62 3.41
CA ARG A 132 -7.42 1.00 3.35
C ARG A 132 -8.00 1.08 1.94
N TYR A 133 -7.94 2.25 1.30
CA TYR A 133 -8.38 2.43 -0.08
C TYR A 133 -7.67 1.46 -1.02
N LEU A 134 -6.34 1.34 -0.89
CA LEU A 134 -5.56 0.39 -1.68
C LEU A 134 -5.98 -1.06 -1.43
N LYS A 135 -6.12 -1.48 -0.17
CA LYS A 135 -6.54 -2.85 0.19
C LYS A 135 -7.89 -3.20 -0.45
N GLU A 136 -8.86 -2.28 -0.41
CA GLU A 136 -10.16 -2.48 -1.06
C GLU A 136 -10.02 -2.64 -2.57
N LEU A 137 -9.21 -1.79 -3.21
CA LEU A 137 -8.94 -1.87 -4.64
C LEU A 137 -8.23 -3.17 -5.05
N LEU A 138 -7.34 -3.69 -4.21
CA LEU A 138 -6.57 -4.90 -4.48
C LEU A 138 -7.33 -6.21 -4.21
N LYS A 139 -8.57 -6.16 -3.71
CA LYS A 139 -9.41 -7.37 -3.57
C LYS A 139 -9.62 -8.09 -4.90
N ASP A 140 -9.78 -7.33 -5.98
CA ASP A 140 -9.92 -7.84 -7.36
C ASP A 140 -8.60 -8.39 -7.93
N TYR A 141 -7.49 -8.21 -7.21
CA TYR A 141 -6.13 -8.60 -7.61
C TYR A 141 -5.46 -9.48 -6.54
N LYS A 142 -6.25 -10.13 -5.67
CA LYS A 142 -5.73 -10.88 -4.51
C LYS A 142 -4.76 -11.99 -4.92
N ASP A 143 -5.00 -12.64 -6.06
CA ASP A 143 -4.25 -13.83 -6.49
C ASP A 143 -2.82 -13.50 -6.92
N CYS A 144 -2.56 -12.25 -7.32
CA CYS A 144 -1.22 -11.77 -7.66
C CYS A 144 -0.68 -10.75 -6.64
N SER A 145 -1.38 -10.50 -5.54
CA SER A 145 -0.95 -9.56 -4.49
C SER A 145 -0.02 -10.26 -3.50
N MET A 146 1.19 -9.74 -3.37
CA MET A 146 2.27 -10.32 -2.56
C MET A 146 2.84 -9.29 -1.57
N ASP A 147 3.49 -9.76 -0.50
CA ASP A 147 4.42 -8.95 0.30
C ASP A 147 5.80 -9.58 0.44
N LEU A 148 6.75 -8.80 0.98
CA LEU A 148 8.12 -9.23 1.22
C LEU A 148 8.29 -9.90 2.57
N VAL A 149 9.01 -11.02 2.55
CA VAL A 149 9.57 -11.70 3.71
C VAL A 149 11.02 -12.08 3.42
N ASP A 150 11.81 -12.35 4.46
CA ASP A 150 13.12 -12.98 4.30
C ASP A 150 12.99 -14.49 4.10
N GLU A 151 13.93 -15.08 3.38
CA GLU A 151 13.98 -16.52 3.13
C GLU A 151 14.03 -17.35 4.42
N ALA A 152 14.72 -16.86 5.45
CA ALA A 152 14.85 -17.52 6.75
C ALA A 152 13.61 -17.36 7.66
N GLY A 153 12.62 -16.55 7.27
CA GLY A 153 11.40 -16.30 8.03
C GLY A 153 11.56 -15.48 9.33
N LYS A 154 12.73 -14.88 9.59
CA LYS A 154 13.00 -14.04 10.77
C LYS A 154 12.04 -12.84 10.88
N TYR A 155 11.60 -12.30 9.75
CA TYR A 155 10.66 -11.20 9.65
C TYR A 155 9.26 -11.64 9.23
N ALA A 156 8.95 -12.94 9.33
CA ALA A 156 7.67 -13.50 8.89
C ALA A 156 6.43 -12.88 9.56
N ARG A 157 6.56 -12.27 10.75
CA ARG A 157 5.47 -11.55 11.42
C ARG A 157 5.10 -10.21 10.79
N LEU A 158 6.03 -9.57 10.09
CA LEU A 158 5.79 -8.29 9.46
C LEU A 158 4.93 -8.50 8.22
N ARG A 159 4.10 -7.51 7.88
CA ARG A 159 3.30 -7.48 6.65
C ARG A 159 3.61 -6.22 5.87
N ALA A 160 3.46 -6.29 4.55
CA ALA A 160 3.73 -5.19 3.62
C ALA A 160 5.11 -4.54 3.84
N THR A 161 6.15 -5.36 4.09
CA THR A 161 7.48 -4.87 4.42
C THR A 161 8.02 -3.93 3.35
N HIS A 162 8.51 -2.76 3.77
CA HIS A 162 9.00 -1.76 2.82
C HIS A 162 10.31 -2.23 2.15
N PRO A 163 10.49 -2.09 0.82
CA PRO A 163 11.71 -2.46 0.11
C PRO A 163 13.01 -1.90 0.71
N LEU A 164 13.00 -0.65 1.19
CA LEU A 164 14.14 -0.06 1.90
C LEU A 164 14.52 -0.82 3.18
N MET A 165 13.53 -1.29 3.94
CA MET A 165 13.76 -2.09 5.14
C MET A 165 14.32 -3.45 4.73
N ALA A 166 13.65 -4.13 3.80
CA ALA A 166 14.06 -5.44 3.33
C ALA A 166 15.50 -5.45 2.79
N GLY A 167 15.86 -4.46 1.97
CA GLY A 167 17.22 -4.32 1.44
C GLY A 167 18.29 -4.00 2.49
N ARG A 168 17.92 -3.41 3.65
CA ARG A 168 18.85 -3.14 4.75
C ARG A 168 19.04 -4.34 5.67
N TYR A 169 17.97 -5.08 5.95
CA TYR A 169 17.97 -6.10 7.00
C TYR A 169 18.17 -7.53 6.50
N TYR A 170 17.86 -7.80 5.23
CA TYR A 170 18.03 -9.12 4.60
C TYR A 170 18.31 -8.97 3.09
N PRO A 171 19.41 -8.26 2.71
CA PRO A 171 19.76 -8.06 1.31
C PRO A 171 19.99 -9.39 0.58
N GLY A 172 19.47 -9.54 -0.64
CA GLY A 172 19.63 -10.75 -1.45
C GLY A 172 18.82 -11.95 -0.98
N GLN A 173 18.06 -11.83 0.10
CA GLN A 173 17.25 -12.91 0.69
C GLN A 173 15.75 -12.60 0.61
N TRP A 174 15.34 -11.77 -0.36
CA TRP A 174 13.94 -11.44 -0.53
C TRP A 174 13.18 -12.66 -1.01
N LYS A 175 12.03 -12.91 -0.40
CA LYS A 175 11.04 -13.87 -0.86
C LYS A 175 9.68 -13.18 -0.93
N LEU A 176 8.93 -13.50 -1.98
CA LEU A 176 7.54 -13.08 -2.12
C LEU A 176 6.63 -14.14 -1.49
N ARG A 177 5.58 -13.68 -0.82
CA ARG A 177 4.50 -14.56 -0.36
C ARG A 177 3.15 -13.87 -0.56
N PRO A 178 2.04 -14.63 -0.60
CA PRO A 178 0.71 -14.05 -0.74
C PRO A 178 0.42 -13.02 0.36
N TYR A 179 -0.12 -11.87 -0.06
CA TYR A 179 -0.56 -10.84 0.86
C TYR A 179 -1.82 -11.29 1.59
N GLN A 180 -1.84 -11.11 2.91
CA GLN A 180 -3.00 -11.40 3.73
C GLN A 180 -3.89 -10.17 3.81
N PHE A 181 -5.02 -10.23 3.11
CA PHE A 181 -6.10 -9.27 3.25
C PHE A 181 -6.83 -9.52 4.56
N GLU A 182 -7.09 -8.48 5.34
CA GLU A 182 -7.92 -8.58 6.53
C GLU A 182 -9.35 -8.95 6.10
N GLU A 183 -9.89 -10.04 6.66
CA GLU A 183 -11.31 -10.32 6.51
C GLU A 183 -12.10 -9.24 7.26
N VAL A 184 -13.07 -8.64 6.58
CA VAL A 184 -13.99 -7.71 7.22
C VAL A 184 -14.79 -8.52 8.23
N LYS A 185 -14.51 -8.35 9.53
CA LYS A 185 -15.45 -8.76 10.57
C LYS A 185 -16.73 -7.98 10.32
N LYS A 186 -17.78 -8.65 9.84
CA LYS A 186 -19.13 -8.10 9.87
C LYS A 186 -19.45 -7.87 11.33
N GLU A 187 -19.42 -6.63 11.78
CA GLU A 187 -20.04 -6.26 13.05
C GLU A 187 -21.51 -6.63 12.91
N ALA A 188 -21.94 -7.65 13.66
CA ALA A 188 -23.34 -7.93 13.85
C ALA A 188 -23.94 -6.68 14.49
N LYS A 189 -24.80 -5.97 13.75
CA LYS A 189 -25.71 -5.01 14.37
C LYS A 189 -26.62 -5.84 15.28
N GLU A 190 -26.38 -5.78 16.59
CA GLU A 190 -27.42 -6.14 17.55
C GLU A 190 -28.56 -5.14 17.34
N GLU A 191 -29.64 -5.62 16.71
CA GLU A 191 -30.92 -4.95 16.76
C GLU A 191 -31.37 -4.97 18.22
N ALA A 192 -31.44 -3.79 18.84
CA ALA A 192 -32.10 -3.62 20.11
C ALA A 192 -33.55 -4.09 19.96
N PRO A 193 -34.07 -4.99 20.83
CA PRO A 193 -35.45 -5.41 20.72
C PRO A 193 -36.38 -4.24 21.04
N GLY A 194 -37.18 -3.88 20.04
CA GLY A 194 -38.27 -2.91 20.15
C GLY A 194 -39.28 -3.33 21.21
N GLY A 195 -39.89 -2.32 21.84
CA GLY A 195 -40.74 -2.44 23.00
C GLY A 195 -42.02 -3.24 22.80
N THR A 196 -42.62 -3.58 23.93
CA THR A 196 -44.04 -3.94 24.03
C THR A 196 -44.71 -2.98 25.02
N ASP A 197 -45.58 -2.13 24.48
CA ASP A 197 -46.61 -1.44 25.23
C ASP A 197 -47.58 -2.46 25.83
N LYS A 198 -47.89 -2.32 27.13
CA LYS A 198 -49.20 -2.70 27.68
C LYS A 198 -49.62 -1.70 28.75
N ASN A 199 -50.66 -0.95 28.42
CA ASN A 199 -51.54 -0.21 29.32
C ASN A 199 -52.20 -1.16 30.35
N GLY A 200 -52.40 -0.65 31.57
CA GLY A 200 -53.15 -1.31 32.65
C GLY A 200 -53.36 -0.36 33.84
N GLU A 201 -54.48 0.35 33.77
CA GLU A 201 -55.16 1.28 34.70
C GLU A 201 -54.86 1.29 36.22
N ASN A 202 -54.75 2.53 36.72
CA ASN A 202 -55.33 3.16 37.93
C ASN A 202 -55.51 2.37 39.25
N GLN A 203 -54.96 2.94 40.33
CA GLN A 203 -55.78 3.32 41.49
C GLN A 203 -55.19 4.52 42.25
N GLU A 204 -56.08 5.48 42.52
CA GLU A 204 -55.88 6.75 43.21
C GLU A 204 -55.45 6.58 44.67
N HIS A 205 -54.61 7.49 45.18
CA HIS A 205 -54.84 8.08 46.51
C HIS A 205 -54.28 9.52 46.59
N GLN A 206 -55.14 10.39 47.11
CA GLN A 206 -55.04 11.85 47.19
C GLN A 206 -53.98 12.35 48.19
N PRO A 207 -53.63 13.66 48.14
CA PRO A 207 -52.46 14.22 48.81
C PRO A 207 -52.78 14.68 50.24
N VAL A 208 -51.77 14.64 51.11
CA VAL A 208 -51.80 15.34 52.41
C VAL A 208 -50.52 16.16 52.55
N VAL A 209 -50.68 17.49 52.54
CA VAL A 209 -49.70 18.48 53.00
C VAL A 209 -50.09 18.82 54.44
N PRO A 210 -49.13 18.88 55.37
CA PRO A 210 -48.79 20.16 56.03
C PRO A 210 -47.26 20.23 56.25
N ALA A 211 -46.60 21.29 56.71
CA ALA A 211 -46.79 22.72 56.91
C ALA A 211 -45.36 23.27 57.13
N LYS A 212 -45.13 24.56 56.86
CA LYS A 212 -43.90 25.26 57.24
C LYS A 212 -43.90 25.65 58.72
N ALA A 213 -42.72 25.67 59.34
CA ALA A 213 -42.21 26.52 60.44
C ALA A 213 -41.00 25.76 61.04
N ASP A 214 -39.81 26.29 61.34
CA ASP A 214 -39.19 27.62 61.31
C ASP A 214 -37.69 27.44 60.96
#